data_AF-A0A662BH71-F1
#
_entry.id   AF-A0A662BH71-F1
#
_cell.length_a   1.000
_cell.length_b   1.000
_cell.length_c   1.000
_cell.angle_alpha   90.00
_cell.angle_beta   90.00
_cell.angle_gamma   90.00
#
_symmetry.space_group_name_H-M   'P 1'
#
loop_
_entity.id
_entity.type
_entity.pdbx_description
1 polymer ?
#
loop_
_entity_poly.entity_id
_entity_poly.type
_entity_poly.pdbx_seq_one_letter_code
_entity_poly.pdbx_strand_id
1 'polypeptide(L)'
;FEIEPLWYDGTDAPTFPPNYNDDESLNKYLEPEIFIESDDPEIIALAEEITNGAKDSWEAAVRLSEWVGKEIRGAIPGGTTAINTLHTRQGECGSHSRLLTAFYRAAGIPSRLSIGCMYSTWYGGSFGQHAWTEVYMGENIGWVAIDATIQEYDYVDAGHIKLGIGATFQPENMEILEYRIAGGDTTAEISGIPPEYENIIGPYTNFANRNVLEVQYADGGIGVDIMGRIVLALNDPDEMGRRYAKLSADVCFSFPEDDNGQVDEMIIGERVYAMKKLNEEFVIDEETPDEFKAYMGPYVIMQIQKTFTVIWDQGGLAMLIPDVEDPRPLEKTDIEGRWRDPVDKKEYNLKKNDDGSVSGMDIYVTSALAKGATSAWIVDQAIKSEGIEAAEKKFKELWDNRALDLEYTEGDLNNLGHKYLGEEKMEEALMVFKLNVDAFPQSWNVYDSYGDALMKSGDNDEAIINYQKSIELNPDNEHAKEMLEELLSEKPE
;
A
#
# COMPACT_ATOMS: atom_id res chain seq x y z
N PHE A 1 10.23 6.73 -12.22
CA PHE A 1 9.70 7.35 -13.44
C PHE A 1 9.95 8.84 -13.29
N GLU A 2 10.64 9.50 -14.22
CA GLU A 2 10.50 10.96 -14.28
C GLU A 2 9.04 11.19 -14.68
N ILE A 3 8.24 11.70 -13.73
CA ILE A 3 6.81 11.97 -13.92
C ILE A 3 6.69 13.47 -14.16
N GLU A 4 7.14 13.94 -15.33
CA GLU A 4 6.44 15.08 -15.92
C GLU A 4 5.28 14.48 -16.72
N PRO A 5 4.03 14.67 -16.28
CA PRO A 5 2.90 14.16 -17.03
C PRO A 5 2.91 14.78 -18.42
N LEU A 6 2.75 13.94 -19.44
CA LEU A 6 2.54 14.41 -20.81
C LEU A 6 1.05 14.70 -20.96
N TRP A 7 0.70 15.95 -20.65
CA TRP A 7 -0.67 16.45 -20.76
C TRP A 7 -1.09 16.56 -22.22
N TYR A 8 -2.27 16.05 -22.55
CA TYR A 8 -2.93 16.38 -23.79
C TYR A 8 -3.94 17.51 -23.54
N ASP A 9 -3.65 18.70 -24.06
CA ASP A 9 -4.46 19.90 -23.83
C ASP A 9 -5.66 20.05 -24.81
N GLY A 10 -5.85 19.06 -25.68
CA GLY A 10 -6.86 19.08 -26.74
C GLY A 10 -6.41 19.76 -28.03
N THR A 11 -5.14 20.14 -28.15
CA THR A 11 -4.60 20.66 -29.42
C THR A 11 -4.88 19.67 -30.56
N ASP A 12 -5.42 20.19 -31.66
CA ASP A 12 -5.84 19.43 -32.85
C ASP A 12 -6.90 18.34 -32.58
N ALA A 13 -7.65 18.43 -31.48
CA ALA A 13 -8.76 17.54 -31.21
C ALA A 13 -9.85 17.64 -32.32
N PRO A 14 -10.49 16.52 -32.70
CA PRO A 14 -11.59 16.53 -33.66
C PRO A 14 -12.78 17.37 -33.18
N THR A 15 -13.56 17.91 -34.12
CA THR A 15 -14.85 18.55 -33.80
C THR A 15 -15.79 17.59 -33.07
N PHE A 16 -16.71 18.12 -32.26
CA PHE A 16 -17.75 17.32 -31.60
C PHE A 16 -19.15 17.63 -32.15
N PRO A 17 -19.96 16.61 -32.50
CA PRO A 17 -19.60 15.19 -32.54
C PRO A 17 -18.57 14.89 -33.64
N PRO A 18 -17.66 13.94 -33.42
CA PRO A 18 -16.70 13.56 -34.43
C PRO A 18 -17.36 12.75 -35.55
N ASN A 19 -16.74 12.74 -36.74
CA ASN A 19 -17.21 11.95 -37.88
C ASN A 19 -16.09 11.05 -38.39
N TYR A 20 -16.24 9.75 -38.18
CA TYR A 20 -15.30 8.71 -38.60
C TYR A 20 -15.89 7.73 -39.62
N ASN A 21 -17.01 8.08 -40.26
CA ASN A 21 -17.75 7.17 -41.15
C ASN A 21 -16.94 6.67 -42.37
N ASP A 22 -15.87 7.39 -42.73
CA ASP A 22 -15.00 7.04 -43.86
C ASP A 22 -13.80 6.16 -43.46
N ASP A 23 -13.60 5.88 -42.16
CA ASP A 23 -12.52 5.03 -41.66
C ASP A 23 -13.07 3.73 -41.05
N GLU A 24 -13.23 2.72 -41.91
CA GLU A 24 -13.72 1.39 -41.51
C GLU A 24 -12.87 0.72 -40.41
N SER A 25 -11.61 1.14 -40.23
CA SER A 25 -10.73 0.56 -39.20
C SER A 25 -11.15 0.93 -37.78
N LEU A 26 -11.91 2.02 -37.63
CA LEU A 26 -12.39 2.54 -36.35
C LEU A 26 -13.76 1.98 -35.94
N ASN A 27 -14.53 1.39 -36.87
CA ASN A 27 -15.88 0.89 -36.60
C ASN A 27 -15.95 -0.02 -35.37
N LYS A 28 -15.00 -0.95 -35.22
CA LYS A 28 -14.97 -1.87 -34.07
C LYS A 28 -14.77 -1.19 -32.71
N TYR A 29 -14.32 0.07 -32.70
CA TYR A 29 -14.12 0.88 -31.49
C TYR A 29 -15.28 1.85 -31.24
N LEU A 30 -16.32 1.81 -32.08
CA LEU A 30 -17.57 2.56 -31.96
C LEU A 30 -18.75 1.64 -31.64
N GLU A 31 -18.70 0.38 -32.08
CA GLU A 31 -19.73 -0.62 -31.83
C GLU A 31 -19.74 -1.12 -30.37
N PRO A 32 -20.91 -1.53 -29.84
CA PRO A 32 -21.01 -2.19 -28.54
C PRO A 32 -20.31 -3.55 -28.54
N GLU A 33 -19.88 -4.01 -27.37
CA GLU A 33 -19.35 -5.36 -27.19
C GLU A 33 -19.73 -5.94 -25.82
N ILE A 34 -19.36 -7.20 -25.57
CA ILE A 34 -19.70 -7.87 -24.31
C ILE A 34 -19.13 -7.06 -23.13
N PHE A 35 -20.02 -6.72 -22.18
CA PHE A 35 -19.77 -5.88 -20.99
C PHE A 35 -19.63 -4.37 -21.25
N ILE A 36 -19.78 -3.91 -22.49
CA ILE A 36 -19.68 -2.51 -22.90
C ILE A 36 -20.89 -2.20 -23.78
N GLU A 37 -22.03 -2.04 -23.11
CA GLU A 37 -23.33 -1.80 -23.73
C GLU A 37 -23.47 -0.34 -24.21
N SER A 38 -22.63 0.11 -25.15
CA SER A 38 -22.65 1.51 -25.64
C SER A 38 -23.90 1.88 -26.46
N ASP A 39 -24.68 0.89 -26.87
CA ASP A 39 -25.99 1.05 -27.50
C ASP A 39 -27.16 1.12 -26.50
N ASP A 40 -26.87 1.03 -25.20
CA ASP A 40 -27.89 1.15 -24.16
C ASP A 40 -28.50 2.57 -24.11
N PRO A 41 -29.84 2.72 -24.15
CA PRO A 41 -30.48 4.03 -24.18
C PRO A 41 -30.18 4.93 -22.97
N GLU A 42 -29.94 4.37 -21.79
CA GLU A 42 -29.60 5.15 -20.58
C GLU A 42 -28.16 5.70 -20.69
N ILE A 43 -27.23 4.88 -21.19
CA ILE A 43 -25.85 5.29 -21.43
C ILE A 43 -25.80 6.39 -22.50
N ILE A 44 -26.55 6.25 -23.59
CA ILE A 44 -26.63 7.26 -24.66
C ILE A 44 -27.18 8.58 -24.12
N ALA A 45 -28.34 8.55 -23.46
CA ALA A 45 -28.99 9.76 -22.96
C ALA A 45 -28.11 10.54 -21.98
N LEU A 46 -27.43 9.82 -21.07
CA LEU A 46 -26.53 10.43 -20.11
C LEU A 46 -25.23 10.94 -20.75
N ALA A 47 -24.67 10.22 -21.74
CA ALA A 47 -23.52 10.71 -22.49
C ALA A 47 -23.84 12.01 -23.23
N GLU A 48 -25.01 12.10 -23.88
CA GLU A 48 -25.49 13.32 -24.53
C GLU A 48 -25.68 14.47 -23.53
N GLU A 49 -26.21 14.19 -22.34
CA GLU A 49 -26.37 15.19 -21.27
C GLU A 49 -25.01 15.74 -20.81
N ILE A 50 -24.06 14.87 -20.49
CA ILE A 50 -22.73 15.25 -19.98
C ILE A 50 -21.92 16.02 -21.03
N THR A 51 -22.00 15.59 -22.29
CA THR A 51 -21.22 16.18 -23.40
C THR A 51 -21.87 17.41 -24.02
N ASN A 52 -23.08 17.78 -23.57
CA ASN A 52 -23.81 18.91 -24.13
C ASN A 52 -22.99 20.22 -24.09
N GLY A 53 -22.85 20.84 -25.26
CA GLY A 53 -22.11 22.10 -25.42
C GLY A 53 -20.59 21.97 -25.29
N ALA A 54 -20.02 20.77 -25.41
CA ALA A 54 -18.57 20.60 -25.55
C ALA A 54 -18.05 21.29 -26.82
N LYS A 55 -16.89 21.96 -26.72
CA LYS A 55 -16.27 22.69 -27.82
C LYS A 55 -15.70 21.78 -28.90
N ASP A 56 -15.19 20.62 -28.49
CA ASP A 56 -14.50 19.61 -29.30
C ASP A 56 -14.59 18.23 -28.63
N SER A 57 -14.08 17.21 -29.32
CA SER A 57 -14.16 15.81 -28.86
C SER A 57 -13.33 15.55 -27.62
N TRP A 58 -12.28 16.35 -27.39
CA TRP A 58 -11.45 16.23 -26.19
C TRP A 58 -12.18 16.74 -24.96
N GLU A 59 -12.84 17.90 -25.05
CA GLU A 59 -13.66 18.40 -23.94
C GLU A 59 -14.81 17.44 -23.61
N ALA A 60 -15.45 16.87 -24.63
CA ALA A 60 -16.46 15.83 -24.42
C ALA A 60 -15.87 14.61 -23.68
N ALA A 61 -14.68 14.15 -24.07
CA ALA A 61 -14.02 13.02 -23.43
C ALA A 61 -13.66 13.30 -21.96
N VAL A 62 -13.05 14.45 -21.67
CA VAL A 62 -12.69 14.84 -20.30
C VAL A 62 -13.92 14.93 -19.39
N ARG A 63 -15.03 15.53 -19.87
CA ARG A 63 -16.28 15.62 -19.09
C ARG A 63 -16.86 14.25 -18.73
N LEU A 64 -16.86 13.30 -19.66
CA LEU A 64 -17.29 11.92 -19.40
C LEU A 64 -16.38 11.22 -18.40
N SER A 65 -15.07 11.44 -18.51
CA SER A 65 -14.05 10.88 -17.59
C SER A 65 -14.25 11.37 -16.18
N GLU A 66 -14.38 12.69 -16.01
CA GLU A 66 -14.63 13.31 -14.71
C GLU A 66 -15.93 12.81 -14.09
N TRP A 67 -16.98 12.67 -14.90
CA TRP A 67 -18.25 12.15 -14.40
C TRP A 67 -18.08 10.73 -13.85
N VAL A 68 -17.41 9.84 -14.59
CA VAL A 68 -17.17 8.46 -14.12
C VAL A 68 -16.31 8.46 -12.85
N GLY A 69 -15.22 9.23 -12.81
CA GLY A 69 -14.33 9.27 -11.64
C GLY A 69 -14.95 9.89 -10.39
N LYS A 70 -15.98 10.74 -10.54
CA LYS A 70 -16.71 11.36 -9.42
C LYS A 70 -17.92 10.54 -8.97
N GLU A 71 -18.67 9.99 -9.91
CA GLU A 71 -19.98 9.37 -9.65
C GLU A 71 -19.91 7.85 -9.41
N ILE A 72 -18.80 7.20 -9.79
CA ILE A 72 -18.60 5.77 -9.55
C ILE A 72 -17.65 5.59 -8.37
N ARG A 73 -18.12 4.88 -7.34
CA ARG A 73 -17.32 4.56 -6.16
C ARG A 73 -16.45 3.33 -6.41
N GLY A 74 -15.18 3.40 -6.01
CA GLY A 74 -14.30 2.23 -5.92
C GLY A 74 -14.87 1.13 -4.99
N ALA A 75 -15.12 -0.06 -5.52
CA ALA A 75 -15.64 -1.21 -4.76
C ALA A 75 -15.23 -2.55 -5.41
N ILE A 76 -14.94 -3.57 -4.60
CA ILE A 76 -14.63 -4.94 -5.04
C ILE A 76 -15.56 -5.94 -4.29
N PRO A 77 -16.30 -6.81 -5.00
CA PRO A 77 -16.56 -6.76 -6.44
C PRO A 77 -17.51 -5.60 -6.74
N GLY A 78 -17.25 -4.84 -7.80
CA GLY A 78 -18.15 -3.77 -8.22
C GLY A 78 -18.46 -3.87 -9.72
N GLY A 79 -19.74 -3.86 -10.10
CA GLY A 79 -20.21 -3.60 -11.48
C GLY A 79 -19.60 -4.48 -12.57
N THR A 80 -20.24 -5.60 -12.95
CA THR A 80 -19.68 -6.54 -13.94
C THR A 80 -19.71 -6.01 -15.38
N THR A 81 -20.69 -5.17 -15.72
CA THR A 81 -20.91 -4.61 -17.07
C THR A 81 -21.07 -3.09 -17.01
N ALA A 82 -20.91 -2.37 -18.13
CA ALA A 82 -21.04 -0.92 -18.16
C ALA A 82 -22.40 -0.44 -17.62
N ILE A 83 -23.51 -1.01 -18.10
CA ILE A 83 -24.85 -0.65 -17.62
C ILE A 83 -25.05 -1.01 -16.14
N ASN A 84 -24.46 -2.13 -15.68
CA ASN A 84 -24.54 -2.49 -14.28
C ASN A 84 -23.73 -1.54 -13.38
N THR A 85 -22.51 -1.17 -13.78
CA THR A 85 -21.69 -0.16 -13.10
C THR A 85 -22.41 1.18 -13.01
N LEU A 86 -23.12 1.57 -14.08
CA LEU A 86 -23.99 2.73 -14.05
C LEU A 86 -25.02 2.55 -12.92
N HIS A 87 -25.85 1.52 -12.94
CA HIS A 87 -26.92 1.35 -11.94
C HIS A 87 -26.43 1.22 -10.50
N THR A 88 -25.33 0.52 -10.25
CA THR A 88 -24.80 0.30 -8.89
C THR A 88 -24.00 1.48 -8.34
N ARG A 89 -23.51 2.35 -9.24
CA ARG A 89 -22.56 3.43 -8.92
C ARG A 89 -21.31 2.93 -8.16
N GLN A 90 -20.93 1.68 -8.40
CA GLN A 90 -19.86 0.98 -7.68
C GLN A 90 -19.08 0.05 -8.61
N GLY A 91 -17.74 0.10 -8.58
CA GLY A 91 -16.89 -0.60 -9.53
C GLY A 91 -15.41 -0.66 -9.15
N GLU A 92 -14.68 -1.67 -9.64
CA GLU A 92 -13.21 -1.65 -9.66
C GLU A 92 -12.67 -1.00 -10.95
N CYS A 93 -11.34 -1.01 -11.18
CA CYS A 93 -10.71 -0.38 -12.35
C CYS A 93 -11.28 -0.87 -13.70
N GLY A 94 -11.57 -2.17 -13.80
CA GLY A 94 -12.21 -2.75 -14.98
C GLY A 94 -13.62 -2.19 -15.21
N SER A 95 -14.38 -1.98 -14.14
CA SER A 95 -15.77 -1.50 -14.18
C SER A 95 -15.85 -0.02 -14.57
N HIS A 96 -14.95 0.81 -14.00
CA HIS A 96 -14.78 2.21 -14.41
C HIS A 96 -14.44 2.28 -15.90
N SER A 97 -13.45 1.49 -16.35
CA SER A 97 -12.99 1.50 -17.73
C SER A 97 -14.07 1.04 -18.73
N ARG A 98 -14.87 0.03 -18.38
CA ARG A 98 -15.99 -0.44 -19.22
C ARG A 98 -17.07 0.61 -19.38
N LEU A 99 -17.52 1.22 -18.28
CA LEU A 99 -18.53 2.27 -18.33
C LEU A 99 -18.02 3.49 -19.11
N LEU A 100 -16.78 3.91 -18.84
CA LEU A 100 -16.17 5.03 -19.54
C LEU A 100 -16.03 4.77 -21.05
N THR A 101 -15.60 3.56 -21.42
CA THR A 101 -15.55 3.14 -22.84
C THR A 101 -16.95 3.19 -23.47
N ALA A 102 -17.98 2.69 -22.78
CA ALA A 102 -19.34 2.71 -23.29
C ALA A 102 -19.85 4.15 -23.52
N PHE A 103 -19.57 5.08 -22.60
CA PHE A 103 -19.89 6.49 -22.77
C PHE A 103 -19.20 7.12 -23.97
N TYR A 104 -17.91 6.85 -24.18
CA TYR A 104 -17.21 7.39 -25.35
C TYR A 104 -17.81 6.90 -26.66
N ARG A 105 -18.10 5.60 -26.77
CA ARG A 105 -18.71 5.03 -27.97
C ARG A 105 -20.10 5.60 -28.22
N ALA A 106 -20.90 5.78 -27.16
CA ALA A 106 -22.21 6.42 -27.24
C ALA A 106 -22.11 7.88 -27.71
N ALA A 107 -21.04 8.59 -27.36
CA ALA A 107 -20.75 9.95 -27.82
C ALA A 107 -20.09 10.00 -29.22
N GLY A 108 -19.90 8.85 -29.89
CA GLY A 108 -19.26 8.74 -31.20
C GLY A 108 -17.73 8.83 -31.19
N ILE A 109 -17.10 8.78 -30.01
CA ILE A 109 -15.65 8.83 -29.85
C ILE A 109 -15.10 7.39 -29.86
N PRO A 110 -14.26 6.99 -30.83
CA PRO A 110 -13.71 5.64 -30.88
C PRO A 110 -12.87 5.37 -29.63
N SER A 111 -13.19 4.29 -28.92
CA SER A 111 -12.58 3.98 -27.64
C SER A 111 -12.33 2.48 -27.43
N ARG A 112 -11.35 2.18 -26.58
CA ARG A 112 -10.98 0.81 -26.23
C ARG A 112 -10.44 0.72 -24.80
N LEU A 113 -10.60 -0.44 -24.18
CA LEU A 113 -9.93 -0.71 -22.92
C LEU A 113 -8.46 -1.04 -23.16
N SER A 114 -7.62 -0.51 -22.29
CA SER A 114 -6.24 -0.95 -22.10
C SER A 114 -6.14 -1.70 -20.80
N ILE A 115 -5.46 -2.84 -20.84
CA ILE A 115 -5.23 -3.66 -19.65
C ILE A 115 -3.74 -3.96 -19.56
N GLY A 116 -3.24 -3.91 -18.34
CA GLY A 116 -1.85 -4.22 -18.06
C GLY A 116 -1.56 -4.09 -16.58
N CYS A 117 -0.49 -3.40 -16.26
CA CYS A 117 -0.17 -3.05 -14.89
C CYS A 117 0.08 -1.55 -14.75
N MET A 118 -0.19 -1.05 -13.55
CA MET A 118 0.07 0.34 -13.19
C MET A 118 0.91 0.36 -11.93
N TYR A 119 1.98 1.14 -11.94
CA TYR A 119 2.73 1.47 -10.75
C TYR A 119 1.89 2.37 -9.86
N SER A 120 1.67 1.98 -8.61
CA SER A 120 0.89 2.76 -7.66
C SER A 120 1.67 3.01 -6.39
N THR A 121 1.85 4.29 -6.05
CA THR A 121 2.39 4.72 -4.76
C THR A 121 1.42 4.39 -3.62
N TRP A 122 0.11 4.30 -3.88
CA TRP A 122 -0.92 3.93 -2.90
C TRP A 122 -0.80 2.47 -2.42
N TYR A 123 -0.19 1.58 -3.21
CA TYR A 123 0.06 0.18 -2.85
C TYR A 123 1.51 -0.07 -2.41
N GLY A 124 2.14 0.91 -1.76
CA GLY A 124 3.51 0.78 -1.27
C GLY A 124 4.56 0.77 -2.38
N GLY A 125 4.27 1.39 -3.53
CA GLY A 125 5.19 1.49 -4.66
C GLY A 125 5.38 0.16 -5.38
N SER A 126 4.28 -0.48 -5.81
CA SER A 126 4.31 -1.72 -6.57
C SER A 126 3.48 -1.60 -7.85
N PHE A 127 3.76 -2.45 -8.84
CA PHE A 127 2.85 -2.60 -9.96
C PHE A 127 1.71 -3.54 -9.58
N GLY A 128 0.48 -3.09 -9.79
CA GLY A 128 -0.72 -3.93 -9.66
C GLY A 128 -1.35 -4.16 -11.03
N GLN A 129 -2.13 -5.24 -11.18
CA GLN A 129 -3.01 -5.38 -12.34
C GLN A 129 -3.94 -4.17 -12.41
N HIS A 130 -4.03 -3.57 -13.60
CA HIS A 130 -4.84 -2.37 -13.78
C HIS A 130 -5.48 -2.30 -15.17
N ALA A 131 -6.58 -1.57 -15.25
CA ALA A 131 -7.31 -1.33 -16.48
C ALA A 131 -7.69 0.15 -16.57
N TRP A 132 -7.53 0.72 -17.77
CA TRP A 132 -7.86 2.10 -18.11
C TRP A 132 -8.44 2.17 -19.52
N THR A 133 -8.76 3.37 -20.00
CA THR A 133 -9.38 3.58 -21.31
C THR A 133 -8.45 4.32 -22.26
N GLU A 134 -8.55 4.06 -23.56
CA GLU A 134 -7.93 4.88 -24.61
C GLU A 134 -9.01 5.40 -25.57
N VAL A 135 -8.85 6.64 -26.02
CA VAL A 135 -9.72 7.31 -26.99
C VAL A 135 -8.93 7.76 -28.21
N TYR A 136 -9.54 7.69 -29.39
CA TYR A 136 -8.90 8.13 -30.63
C TYR A 136 -9.20 9.60 -30.93
N MET A 137 -8.15 10.41 -31.07
CA MET A 137 -8.21 11.87 -31.25
C MET A 137 -7.74 12.31 -32.64
N GLY A 138 -8.11 11.55 -33.68
CA GLY A 138 -7.77 11.84 -35.07
C GLY A 138 -6.36 11.41 -35.48
N GLU A 139 -6.08 11.42 -36.79
CA GLU A 139 -4.83 10.87 -37.35
C GLU A 139 -3.56 11.55 -36.86
N ASN A 140 -3.63 12.85 -36.56
CA ASN A 140 -2.48 13.64 -36.12
C ASN A 140 -2.06 13.34 -34.67
N ILE A 141 -2.99 12.84 -33.85
CA ILE A 141 -2.78 12.60 -32.41
C ILE A 141 -2.74 11.10 -32.11
N GLY A 142 -3.68 10.33 -32.68
CA GLY A 142 -3.80 8.90 -32.44
C GLY A 142 -4.57 8.57 -31.17
N TRP A 143 -4.14 7.53 -30.47
CA TRP A 143 -4.79 7.03 -29.24
C TRP A 143 -4.23 7.74 -28.01
N VAL A 144 -5.11 8.34 -27.22
CA VAL A 144 -4.80 9.02 -25.97
C VAL A 144 -5.36 8.18 -24.81
N ALA A 145 -4.53 7.91 -23.80
CA ALA A 145 -4.93 7.16 -22.63
C ALA A 145 -5.60 8.07 -21.59
N ILE A 146 -6.59 7.51 -20.87
CA ILE A 146 -7.38 8.17 -19.83
C ILE A 146 -7.72 7.14 -18.75
N ASP A 147 -7.59 7.51 -17.48
CA ASP A 147 -7.94 6.66 -16.34
C ASP A 147 -8.84 7.35 -15.31
N ALA A 148 -10.14 7.06 -15.38
CA ALA A 148 -11.11 7.57 -14.42
C ALA A 148 -11.02 6.94 -13.02
N THR A 149 -10.33 5.80 -12.85
CA THR A 149 -10.24 5.11 -11.56
C THR A 149 -9.42 5.90 -10.56
N ILE A 150 -8.33 6.52 -11.02
CA ILE A 150 -7.43 7.35 -10.23
C ILE A 150 -7.52 8.84 -10.58
N GLN A 151 -8.50 9.20 -11.41
CA GLN A 151 -8.82 10.57 -11.81
C GLN A 151 -7.74 11.26 -12.67
N GLU A 152 -7.06 10.49 -13.52
CA GLU A 152 -6.11 11.00 -14.51
C GLU A 152 -6.82 11.14 -15.87
N TYR A 153 -7.35 12.34 -16.13
CA TYR A 153 -8.28 12.58 -17.24
C TYR A 153 -7.62 13.13 -18.50
N ASP A 154 -6.56 13.91 -18.32
CA ASP A 154 -5.85 14.65 -19.36
C ASP A 154 -4.37 14.30 -19.46
N TYR A 155 -3.94 13.34 -18.65
CA TYR A 155 -2.67 12.64 -18.76
C TYR A 155 -2.86 11.20 -18.29
N VAL A 156 -1.92 10.33 -18.66
CA VAL A 156 -1.72 9.02 -18.01
C VAL A 156 -0.21 8.88 -17.86
N ASP A 157 0.23 8.56 -16.64
CA ASP A 157 1.66 8.53 -16.34
C ASP A 157 2.42 7.35 -17.01
N ALA A 158 3.76 7.44 -16.99
CA ALA A 158 4.62 6.38 -17.51
C ALA A 158 4.61 5.09 -16.66
N GLY A 159 3.92 5.10 -15.52
CA GLY A 159 3.70 3.93 -14.66
C GLY A 159 2.67 2.97 -15.23
N HIS A 160 1.93 3.35 -16.27
CA HIS A 160 0.97 2.49 -16.98
C HIS A 160 1.66 1.66 -18.08
N ILE A 161 1.86 0.37 -17.82
CA ILE A 161 2.45 -0.56 -18.79
C ILE A 161 1.32 -1.38 -19.41
N LYS A 162 0.97 -1.04 -20.65
CA LYS A 162 -0.07 -1.75 -21.42
C LYS A 162 0.42 -3.12 -21.86
N LEU A 163 -0.34 -4.17 -21.55
CA LEU A 163 -0.07 -5.54 -21.98
C LEU A 163 -1.05 -6.02 -23.06
N GLY A 164 -2.25 -5.43 -23.11
CA GLY A 164 -3.26 -5.81 -24.07
C GLY A 164 -4.40 -4.81 -24.19
N ILE A 165 -5.30 -5.09 -25.14
CA ILE A 165 -6.51 -4.33 -25.42
C ILE A 165 -7.67 -5.34 -25.45
N GLY A 166 -8.74 -5.08 -24.70
CA GLY A 166 -9.95 -5.93 -24.71
C GLY A 166 -10.83 -5.77 -23.48
N ALA A 167 -12.11 -6.14 -23.57
CA ALA A 167 -13.08 -6.07 -22.46
C ALA A 167 -12.82 -7.11 -21.35
N THR A 168 -12.13 -8.20 -21.70
CA THR A 168 -11.69 -9.26 -20.80
C THR A 168 -10.20 -9.52 -20.96
N PHE A 169 -9.54 -9.77 -19.84
CA PHE A 169 -8.13 -10.14 -19.80
C PHE A 169 -7.98 -11.20 -18.71
N GLN A 170 -7.52 -12.39 -19.11
CA GLN A 170 -7.32 -13.53 -18.22
C GLN A 170 -5.87 -14.01 -18.39
N PRO A 171 -4.91 -13.30 -17.80
CA PRO A 171 -3.53 -13.77 -17.79
C PRO A 171 -3.47 -15.06 -16.94
N GLU A 172 -2.77 -16.09 -17.42
CA GLU A 172 -2.53 -17.30 -16.62
C GLU A 172 -1.67 -16.99 -15.38
N ASN A 173 -0.68 -16.10 -15.53
CA ASN A 173 0.11 -15.51 -14.46
C ASN A 173 0.65 -14.14 -14.93
N MET A 174 0.83 -13.19 -14.00
CA MET A 174 1.54 -11.94 -14.23
C MET A 174 2.48 -11.69 -13.06
N GLU A 175 3.78 -11.63 -13.35
CA GLU A 175 4.82 -11.45 -12.35
C GLU A 175 5.72 -10.29 -12.76
N ILE A 176 6.04 -9.43 -11.81
CA ILE A 176 7.06 -8.40 -11.99
C ILE A 176 8.38 -9.05 -11.62
N LEU A 177 9.18 -9.42 -12.61
CA LEU A 177 10.45 -10.10 -12.38
C LEU A 177 11.49 -9.19 -11.72
N GLU A 178 11.55 -7.94 -12.18
CA GLU A 178 12.47 -6.91 -11.69
C GLU A 178 11.98 -5.54 -12.18
N TYR A 179 12.09 -4.51 -11.34
CA TYR A 179 12.01 -3.13 -11.80
C TYR A 179 13.02 -2.29 -11.02
N ARG A 180 13.58 -1.27 -11.65
CA ARG A 180 14.53 -0.35 -11.02
C ARG A 180 14.02 1.06 -11.14
N ILE A 181 14.00 1.75 -10.01
CA ILE A 181 13.75 3.19 -9.98
C ILE A 181 15.12 3.84 -10.17
N ALA A 182 15.26 4.80 -11.09
CA ALA A 182 16.51 5.54 -11.24
C ALA A 182 16.89 6.19 -9.89
N GLY A 183 18.07 5.84 -9.36
CA GLY A 183 18.49 6.13 -7.97
C GLY A 183 18.27 4.99 -6.96
N GLY A 184 17.94 3.79 -7.44
CA GLY A 184 17.71 2.57 -6.65
C GLY A 184 18.59 1.39 -7.10
N ASP A 185 19.73 1.63 -7.75
CA ASP A 185 20.74 0.59 -7.95
C ASP A 185 21.48 0.34 -6.62
N THR A 186 20.80 -0.38 -5.71
CA THR A 186 21.34 -0.84 -4.43
C THR A 186 22.19 -2.09 -4.64
N THR A 187 23.40 -1.94 -5.21
CA THR A 187 24.53 -2.88 -5.00
C THR A 187 25.91 -2.27 -5.31
N ALA A 188 26.00 -0.95 -5.54
CA ALA A 188 27.30 -0.31 -5.62
C ALA A 188 27.83 -0.06 -4.19
N GLU A 189 28.83 -0.83 -3.77
CA GLU A 189 29.70 -0.46 -2.65
C GLU A 189 30.28 0.95 -2.91
N ILE A 190 29.63 1.98 -2.39
CA ILE A 190 30.24 3.30 -2.28
C ILE A 190 31.17 3.24 -1.08
N SER A 191 32.47 3.35 -1.34
CA SER A 191 33.49 3.42 -0.29
C SER A 191 33.31 4.70 0.53
N GLY A 192 32.74 4.54 1.73
CA GLY A 192 32.68 5.55 2.80
C GLY A 192 31.30 6.18 2.96
N ILE A 193 30.58 5.77 4.01
CA ILE A 193 29.39 6.49 4.50
C ILE A 193 29.90 7.81 5.11
N PRO A 194 29.39 8.98 4.69
CA PRO A 194 29.75 10.25 5.32
C PRO A 194 29.41 10.25 6.83
N PRO A 195 30.23 10.89 7.70
CA PRO A 195 30.03 10.87 9.15
C PRO A 195 28.63 11.28 9.61
N GLU A 196 27.99 12.20 8.88
CA GLU A 196 26.63 12.66 9.16
C GLU A 196 25.54 11.58 8.98
N TYR A 197 25.84 10.48 8.29
CA TYR A 197 24.94 9.35 8.11
C TYR A 197 25.32 8.12 8.93
N GLU A 198 26.55 8.01 9.44
CA GLU A 198 27.03 6.84 10.19
C GLU A 198 26.10 6.48 11.38
N ASN A 199 25.60 7.50 12.08
CA ASN A 199 24.69 7.31 13.21
C ASN A 199 23.24 7.01 12.79
N ILE A 200 22.89 7.14 11.51
CA ILE A 200 21.53 6.92 10.99
C ILE A 200 21.43 5.58 10.27
N ILE A 201 22.50 5.11 9.63
CA ILE A 201 22.48 3.86 8.86
C ILE A 201 22.28 2.64 9.78
N GLY A 202 21.53 1.67 9.28
CA GLY A 202 21.32 0.38 9.91
C GLY A 202 19.85 0.05 10.16
N PRO A 203 19.60 -1.08 10.84
CA PRO A 203 18.24 -1.57 11.08
C PRO A 203 17.54 -0.80 12.20
N TYR A 204 16.22 -0.69 12.07
CA TYR A 204 15.29 -0.13 13.04
C TYR A 204 14.10 -1.08 13.19
N THR A 205 13.78 -1.45 14.42
CA THR A 205 12.76 -2.44 14.75
C THR A 205 11.53 -1.80 15.37
N ASN A 206 10.36 -2.12 14.84
CA ASN A 206 9.09 -1.90 15.52
C ASN A 206 8.81 -3.09 16.44
N PHE A 207 9.03 -2.94 17.74
CA PHE A 207 8.86 -4.06 18.68
C PHE A 207 7.41 -4.51 18.88
N ALA A 208 6.41 -3.71 18.49
CA ALA A 208 5.01 -4.10 18.60
C ALA A 208 4.60 -5.14 17.55
N ASN A 209 5.20 -5.10 16.36
CA ASN A 209 4.90 -6.04 15.27
C ASN A 209 6.14 -6.80 14.74
N ARG A 210 7.31 -6.56 15.34
CA ARG A 210 8.61 -7.16 15.00
C ARG A 210 9.13 -6.83 13.59
N ASN A 211 8.52 -5.90 12.88
CA ASN A 211 9.00 -5.49 11.56
C ASN A 211 10.31 -4.71 11.70
N VAL A 212 11.27 -5.02 10.83
CA VAL A 212 12.55 -4.32 10.74
C VAL A 212 12.59 -3.56 9.42
N LEU A 213 12.90 -2.27 9.51
CA LEU A 213 13.21 -1.41 8.36
C LEU A 213 14.69 -1.10 8.41
N GLU A 214 15.37 -1.09 7.28
CA GLU A 214 16.81 -0.78 7.24
C GLU A 214 17.03 0.56 6.56
N VAL A 215 17.78 1.46 7.20
CA VAL A 215 18.23 2.70 6.57
C VAL A 215 19.57 2.43 5.91
N GLN A 216 19.64 2.69 4.61
CA GLN A 216 20.80 2.41 3.76
C GLN A 216 21.33 3.71 3.15
N TYR A 217 22.65 3.79 2.94
CA TYR A 217 23.29 4.89 2.23
C TYR A 217 23.57 4.48 0.78
N ALA A 218 23.07 5.24 -0.17
CA ALA A 218 23.31 5.03 -1.60
C ALA A 218 23.22 6.36 -2.36
N ASP A 219 24.00 6.50 -3.44
CA ASP A 219 23.94 7.61 -4.38
C ASP A 219 23.99 9.02 -3.74
N GLY A 220 24.79 9.19 -2.68
CA GLY A 220 24.95 10.48 -2.02
C GLY A 220 23.87 10.83 -1.00
N GLY A 221 22.91 9.93 -0.74
CA GLY A 221 21.83 10.13 0.22
C GLY A 221 21.45 8.84 0.96
N ILE A 222 20.31 8.89 1.65
CA ILE A 222 19.81 7.74 2.40
C ILE A 222 18.44 7.30 1.88
N GLY A 223 18.16 6.01 2.02
CA GLY A 223 16.87 5.40 1.74
C GLY A 223 16.47 4.42 2.83
N VAL A 224 15.17 4.17 2.96
CA VAL A 224 14.62 3.20 3.92
C VAL A 224 14.12 1.98 3.16
N ASP A 225 14.78 0.84 3.37
CA ASP A 225 14.35 -0.46 2.89
C ASP A 225 13.15 -0.95 3.70
N ILE A 226 12.02 -1.04 3.01
CA ILE A 226 10.77 -1.60 3.50
C ILE A 226 10.77 -3.11 3.23
N MET A 227 11.44 -3.84 4.12
CA MET A 227 11.40 -5.31 4.22
C MET A 227 11.79 -6.03 2.91
N GLY A 228 12.74 -5.48 2.16
CA GLY A 228 13.25 -6.03 0.89
C GLY A 228 12.30 -5.86 -0.30
N ARG A 229 11.21 -5.09 -0.15
CA ARG A 229 10.24 -4.85 -1.23
C ARG A 229 10.52 -3.58 -2.01
N ILE A 230 10.86 -2.51 -1.30
CA ILE A 230 11.13 -1.19 -1.87
C ILE A 230 12.09 -0.42 -0.97
N VAL A 231 13.01 0.30 -1.58
CA VAL A 231 13.84 1.29 -0.89
C VAL A 231 13.29 2.68 -1.16
N LEU A 232 12.75 3.31 -0.13
CA LEU A 232 12.23 4.68 -0.19
C LEU A 232 13.40 5.66 -0.07
N ALA A 233 13.92 6.14 -1.19
CA ALA A 233 14.92 7.21 -1.20
C ALA A 233 14.35 8.47 -0.53
N LEU A 234 15.14 9.10 0.33
CA LEU A 234 14.71 10.26 1.11
C LEU A 234 15.28 11.57 0.56
N ASN A 235 14.52 12.66 0.73
CA ASN A 235 15.01 14.01 0.52
C ASN A 235 15.96 14.45 1.65
N ASP A 236 16.65 15.57 1.42
CA ASP A 236 17.35 16.29 2.48
C ASP A 236 16.38 16.70 3.59
N PRO A 237 16.86 16.83 4.84
CA PRO A 237 15.99 17.12 5.96
C PRO A 237 15.45 18.55 5.86
N ASP A 238 14.20 18.75 6.26
CA ASP A 238 13.64 20.08 6.46
C ASP A 238 14.17 20.74 7.74
N GLU A 239 13.70 21.96 8.03
CA GLU A 239 14.10 22.72 9.24
C GLU A 239 13.79 21.98 10.56
N MET A 240 12.89 20.99 10.54
CA MET A 240 12.52 20.16 11.68
C MET A 240 13.24 18.80 11.69
N GLY A 241 14.19 18.58 10.78
CA GLY A 241 14.93 17.32 10.67
C GLY A 241 14.15 16.19 9.98
N ARG A 242 12.99 16.49 9.36
CA ARG A 242 12.17 15.48 8.68
C ARG A 242 12.64 15.31 7.25
N ARG A 243 12.79 14.06 6.83
CA ARG A 243 13.18 13.66 5.48
C ARG A 243 11.99 13.00 4.81
N TYR A 244 11.36 13.70 3.87
CA TYR A 244 10.24 13.14 3.11
C TYR A 244 10.73 12.12 2.09
N ALA A 245 9.97 11.05 1.89
CA ALA A 245 10.25 10.11 0.81
C ALA A 245 10.15 10.84 -0.54
N LYS A 246 11.13 10.63 -1.43
CA LYS A 246 11.11 11.22 -2.78
C LYS A 246 9.87 10.78 -3.57
N LEU A 247 9.37 9.57 -3.28
CA LEU A 247 8.21 8.98 -3.93
C LEU A 247 6.87 9.39 -3.28
N SER A 248 6.88 10.07 -2.13
CA SER A 248 5.65 10.49 -1.45
C SER A 248 5.90 11.66 -0.50
N ALA A 249 5.13 12.74 -0.69
CA ALA A 249 5.09 13.86 0.24
C ALA A 249 4.29 13.57 1.53
N ASP A 250 3.61 12.42 1.61
CA ASP A 250 2.79 12.02 2.74
C ASP A 250 3.54 11.16 3.76
N VAL A 251 4.76 10.71 3.44
CA VAL A 251 5.57 9.88 4.34
C VAL A 251 6.91 10.57 4.58
N CYS A 252 7.26 10.76 5.84
CA CYS A 252 8.54 11.31 6.26
C CYS A 252 9.18 10.49 7.37
N PHE A 253 10.50 10.64 7.48
CA PHE A 253 11.32 9.96 8.45
C PHE A 253 12.16 11.00 9.20
N SER A 254 12.28 10.87 10.51
CA SER A 254 13.19 11.68 11.31
C SER A 254 14.00 10.80 12.26
N PHE A 255 15.22 11.26 12.51
CA PHE A 255 16.23 10.55 13.29
C PHE A 255 16.66 11.47 14.44
N PRO A 256 15.87 11.56 15.51
CA PRO A 256 16.20 12.44 16.62
C PRO A 256 17.52 12.00 17.26
N GLU A 257 18.39 12.96 17.51
CA GLU A 257 19.65 12.75 18.21
C GLU A 257 19.48 13.04 19.71
N ASP A 258 20.10 12.21 20.54
CA ASP A 258 20.25 12.48 21.97
C ASP A 258 21.30 13.58 22.25
N ASP A 259 21.49 13.94 23.51
CA ASP A 259 22.47 14.95 23.93
C ASP A 259 23.93 14.61 23.52
N ASN A 260 24.21 13.36 23.12
CA ASN A 260 25.52 12.86 22.69
C ASN A 260 25.62 12.72 21.16
N GLY A 261 24.59 13.08 20.40
CA GLY A 261 24.54 12.90 18.94
C GLY A 261 24.26 11.45 18.50
N GLN A 262 23.78 10.59 19.40
CA GLN A 262 23.37 9.23 19.09
C GLN A 262 21.92 9.21 18.63
N VAL A 263 21.64 8.39 17.61
CA VAL A 263 20.28 8.14 17.14
C VAL A 263 19.86 6.77 17.64
N ASP A 264 18.93 6.73 18.59
CA ASP A 264 18.42 5.49 19.18
C ASP A 264 17.06 5.08 18.58
N GLU A 265 16.43 5.95 17.82
CA GLU A 265 15.14 5.68 17.19
C GLU A 265 15.00 6.35 15.81
N MET A 266 14.11 5.79 15.01
CA MET A 266 13.58 6.38 13.79
C MET A 266 12.10 6.63 13.99
N ILE A 267 11.66 7.87 13.73
CA ILE A 267 10.24 8.23 13.74
C ILE A 267 9.76 8.29 12.30
N ILE A 268 8.72 7.53 11.99
CA ILE A 268 8.00 7.56 10.73
C ILE A 268 6.76 8.43 10.94
N GLY A 269 6.63 9.49 10.15
CA GLY A 269 5.43 10.33 10.08
C GLY A 269 4.65 10.03 8.80
N GLU A 270 3.39 9.70 8.94
CA GLU A 270 2.46 9.49 7.83
C GLU A 270 1.34 10.52 7.89
N ARG A 271 1.02 11.12 6.74
CA ARG A 271 -0.11 12.02 6.58
C ARG A 271 -1.27 11.26 5.91
N VAL A 272 -2.37 11.13 6.62
CA VAL A 272 -3.60 10.49 6.16
C VAL A 272 -4.70 11.54 6.04
N TYR A 273 -5.33 11.64 4.88
CA TYR A 273 -6.43 12.59 4.68
C TYR A 273 -7.78 11.98 5.08
N ALA A 274 -8.53 12.68 5.93
CA ALA A 274 -9.92 12.41 6.24
C ALA A 274 -10.82 13.46 5.59
N MET A 275 -11.70 13.01 4.70
CA MET A 275 -12.64 13.88 3.99
C MET A 275 -13.82 14.24 4.88
N LYS A 276 -14.22 15.51 4.88
CA LYS A 276 -15.45 15.94 5.56
C LYS A 276 -16.66 15.53 4.72
N LYS A 277 -17.66 14.89 5.35
CA LYS A 277 -18.91 14.55 4.67
C LYS A 277 -19.86 15.75 4.68
N LEU A 278 -19.93 16.46 3.56
CA LEU A 278 -20.69 17.72 3.44
C LEU A 278 -22.22 17.53 3.31
N ASN A 279 -22.68 16.36 2.87
CA ASN A 279 -24.09 16.08 2.57
C ASN A 279 -24.84 15.36 3.70
N GLU A 280 -24.22 15.21 4.87
CA GLU A 280 -24.83 14.53 6.02
C GLU A 280 -25.38 15.56 7.00
N GLU A 281 -26.68 15.51 7.29
CA GLU A 281 -27.29 16.43 8.25
C GLU A 281 -26.65 16.26 9.63
N PHE A 282 -25.97 17.31 10.10
CA PHE A 282 -25.33 17.34 11.41
C PHE A 282 -25.77 18.59 12.18
N VAL A 283 -26.29 18.38 13.39
CA VAL A 283 -26.74 19.47 14.28
C VAL A 283 -25.54 19.97 15.07
N ILE A 284 -25.16 21.23 14.83
CA ILE A 284 -24.09 21.90 15.57
C ILE A 284 -24.68 22.44 16.88
N ASP A 285 -24.01 22.16 18.01
CA ASP A 285 -24.40 22.69 19.32
C ASP A 285 -24.36 24.24 19.30
N GLU A 286 -25.40 24.87 19.86
CA GLU A 286 -25.51 26.34 19.94
C GLU A 286 -24.37 26.97 20.75
N GLU A 287 -23.78 26.22 21.70
CA GLU A 287 -22.62 26.66 22.49
C GLU A 287 -21.30 26.64 21.70
N THR A 288 -21.28 26.07 20.49
CA THR A 288 -20.09 26.01 19.64
C THR A 288 -19.67 27.42 19.19
N PRO A 289 -18.44 27.89 19.50
CA PRO A 289 -17.95 29.17 19.01
C PRO A 289 -17.92 29.23 17.49
N ASP A 290 -18.22 30.41 16.91
CA ASP A 290 -18.33 30.60 15.45
C ASP A 290 -17.10 30.12 14.67
N GLU A 291 -15.91 30.30 15.23
CA GLU A 291 -14.64 29.87 14.64
C GLU A 291 -14.51 28.34 14.49
N PHE A 292 -15.24 27.55 15.30
CA PHE A 292 -15.21 26.09 15.29
C PHE A 292 -16.41 25.45 14.59
N LYS A 293 -17.46 26.20 14.27
CA LYS A 293 -18.65 25.66 13.59
C LYS A 293 -18.31 24.95 12.29
N ALA A 294 -17.37 25.49 11.51
CA ALA A 294 -16.92 24.88 10.27
C ALA A 294 -16.22 23.52 10.47
N TYR A 295 -15.77 23.21 11.69
CA TYR A 295 -14.99 22.01 11.99
C TYR A 295 -15.93 20.83 12.28
N MET A 296 -17.15 21.14 12.70
CA MET A 296 -18.12 20.18 13.20
C MET A 296 -18.66 19.26 12.10
N GLY A 297 -18.97 18.04 12.48
CA GLY A 297 -19.64 17.05 11.63
C GLY A 297 -18.78 15.83 11.31
N PRO A 298 -19.32 14.93 10.46
CA PRO A 298 -18.69 13.65 10.19
C PRO A 298 -17.54 13.76 9.18
N TYR A 299 -16.51 12.95 9.43
CA TYR A 299 -15.33 12.76 8.58
C TYR A 299 -15.18 11.28 8.24
N VAL A 300 -14.53 11.00 7.11
CA VAL A 300 -14.24 9.65 6.65
C VAL A 300 -12.81 9.54 6.17
N ILE A 301 -12.11 8.51 6.67
CA ILE A 301 -10.81 8.07 6.14
C ILE A 301 -11.13 7.04 5.06
N MET A 302 -11.06 7.46 3.81
CA MET A 302 -11.52 6.65 2.67
C MET A 302 -10.77 5.33 2.52
N GLN A 303 -9.46 5.33 2.83
CA GLN A 303 -8.57 4.18 2.67
C GLN A 303 -8.99 2.99 3.53
N ILE A 304 -9.53 3.24 4.73
CA ILE A 304 -9.91 2.20 5.70
C ILE A 304 -11.40 2.21 6.02
N GLN A 305 -12.20 3.03 5.32
CA GLN A 305 -13.64 3.18 5.50
C GLN A 305 -14.07 3.45 6.96
N LYS A 306 -13.19 4.10 7.75
CA LYS A 306 -13.51 4.51 9.12
C LYS A 306 -14.05 5.92 9.13
N THR A 307 -15.09 6.13 9.92
CA THR A 307 -15.71 7.43 10.14
C THR A 307 -15.53 7.87 11.58
N PHE A 308 -15.49 9.17 11.80
CA PHE A 308 -15.58 9.78 13.12
C PHE A 308 -16.25 11.14 12.98
N THR A 309 -16.78 11.68 14.07
CA THR A 309 -17.51 12.95 14.05
C THR A 309 -16.82 13.93 14.98
N VAL A 310 -16.47 15.11 14.47
CA VAL A 310 -15.93 16.18 15.30
C VAL A 310 -17.08 16.96 15.91
N ILE A 311 -17.04 17.14 17.21
CA ILE A 311 -18.05 17.84 18.01
C ILE A 311 -17.40 18.90 18.90
N TRP A 312 -18.23 19.80 19.43
CA TRP A 312 -17.86 20.68 20.52
C TRP A 312 -18.38 20.05 21.82
N ASP A 313 -17.48 19.78 22.75
CA ASP A 313 -17.82 19.16 24.03
C ASP A 313 -16.99 19.77 25.16
N GLN A 314 -17.63 20.04 26.30
CA GLN A 314 -17.00 20.57 27.53
C GLN A 314 -16.07 21.79 27.31
N GLY A 315 -16.38 22.64 26.34
CA GLY A 315 -15.59 23.85 26.05
C GLY A 315 -14.37 23.63 25.16
N GLY A 316 -14.28 22.49 24.47
CA GLY A 316 -13.23 22.18 23.50
C GLY A 316 -13.71 21.34 22.32
N LEU A 317 -12.80 21.06 21.38
CA LEU A 317 -13.07 20.10 20.32
C LEU A 317 -12.97 18.69 20.87
N ALA A 318 -13.85 17.80 20.41
CA ALA A 318 -13.80 16.39 20.70
C ALA A 318 -14.18 15.54 19.47
N MET A 319 -13.85 14.26 19.50
CA MET A 319 -14.19 13.30 18.46
C MET A 319 -15.09 12.19 19.00
N LEU A 320 -16.21 11.95 18.34
CA LEU A 320 -17.01 10.73 18.47
C LEU A 320 -16.41 9.69 17.53
N ILE A 321 -15.84 8.65 18.11
CA ILE A 321 -15.27 7.52 17.37
C ILE A 321 -16.21 6.34 17.56
N PRO A 322 -16.60 5.62 16.48
CA PRO A 322 -17.37 4.39 16.61
C PRO A 322 -16.73 3.44 17.63
N ASP A 323 -17.55 2.81 18.46
CA ASP A 323 -17.15 1.86 19.50
C ASP A 323 -16.38 2.47 20.70
N VAL A 324 -16.26 3.79 20.77
CA VAL A 324 -15.76 4.51 21.96
C VAL A 324 -16.95 5.18 22.64
N GLU A 325 -17.18 4.84 23.91
CA GLU A 325 -18.37 5.28 24.66
C GLU A 325 -18.40 6.80 24.91
N ASP A 326 -17.25 7.36 25.31
CA ASP A 326 -17.11 8.78 25.61
C ASP A 326 -16.45 9.56 24.46
N PRO A 327 -16.86 10.82 24.19
CA PRO A 327 -16.16 11.69 23.26
C PRO A 327 -14.69 11.86 23.65
N ARG A 328 -13.79 11.78 22.68
CA ARG A 328 -12.36 12.00 22.91
C ARG A 328 -12.00 13.48 22.79
N PRO A 329 -11.63 14.17 23.87
CA PRO A 329 -11.25 15.57 23.79
C PRO A 329 -9.94 15.74 23.00
N LEU A 330 -9.84 16.82 22.24
CA LEU A 330 -8.66 17.21 21.50
C LEU A 330 -7.96 18.39 22.20
N GLU A 331 -6.64 18.30 22.32
CA GLU A 331 -5.81 19.33 22.92
C GLU A 331 -5.17 20.20 21.83
N LYS A 332 -4.99 21.51 22.11
CA LYS A 332 -4.24 22.38 21.21
C LYS A 332 -2.76 22.02 21.25
N THR A 333 -2.12 22.04 20.08
CA THR A 333 -0.66 21.93 19.98
C THR A 333 -0.02 23.33 19.89
N ASP A 334 1.31 23.39 19.94
CA ASP A 334 2.07 24.62 19.70
C ASP A 334 2.01 25.08 18.24
N ILE A 335 1.54 24.22 17.33
CA ILE A 335 1.35 24.51 15.91
C ILE A 335 -0.08 25.05 15.71
N GLU A 336 -0.17 26.26 15.17
CA GLU A 336 -1.47 26.90 14.91
C GLU A 336 -2.34 26.04 14.00
N GLY A 337 -3.62 25.87 14.39
CA GLY A 337 -4.59 25.06 13.63
C GLY A 337 -4.47 23.55 13.84
N ARG A 338 -3.47 23.09 14.62
CA ARG A 338 -3.24 21.67 14.87
C ARG A 338 -3.66 21.24 16.28
N TRP A 339 -4.30 20.08 16.32
CA TRP A 339 -4.90 19.49 17.52
C TRP A 339 -4.33 18.10 17.76
N ARG A 340 -4.29 17.63 19.01
CA ARG A 340 -3.76 16.31 19.38
C ARG A 340 -4.80 15.50 20.16
N ASP A 341 -4.97 14.23 19.81
CA ASP A 341 -5.68 13.27 20.66
C ASP A 341 -4.73 12.79 21.76
N PRO A 342 -5.02 13.02 23.06
CA PRO A 342 -4.13 12.65 24.15
C PRO A 342 -4.03 11.13 24.37
N VAL A 343 -4.98 10.35 23.82
CA VAL A 343 -5.03 8.89 23.98
C VAL A 343 -4.10 8.20 22.99
N ASP A 344 -4.26 8.48 21.70
CA ASP A 344 -3.47 7.82 20.65
C ASP A 344 -2.34 8.70 20.09
N LYS A 345 -2.20 9.93 20.60
CA LYS A 345 -1.16 10.92 20.26
C LYS A 345 -1.16 11.37 18.79
N LYS A 346 -2.19 11.04 18.00
CA LYS A 346 -2.31 11.54 16.64
C LYS A 346 -2.58 13.03 16.64
N GLU A 347 -2.07 13.70 15.62
CA GLU A 347 -2.33 15.12 15.41
C GLU A 347 -3.23 15.34 14.20
N TYR A 348 -4.07 16.37 14.27
CA TYR A 348 -5.10 16.67 13.28
C TYR A 348 -4.93 18.12 12.85
N ASN A 349 -4.82 18.36 11.55
CA ASN A 349 -4.78 19.69 10.96
C ASN A 349 -5.90 19.85 9.94
N LEU A 350 -6.71 20.90 10.08
CA LEU A 350 -7.84 21.10 9.19
C LEU A 350 -7.40 21.65 7.85
N LYS A 351 -8.06 21.16 6.80
CA LYS A 351 -7.90 21.70 5.46
C LYS A 351 -8.98 22.76 5.21
N LYS A 352 -8.62 24.02 5.47
CA LYS A 352 -9.45 25.18 5.19
C LYS A 352 -9.30 25.59 3.73
N ASN A 353 -10.41 25.89 3.08
CA ASN A 353 -10.46 26.50 1.76
C ASN A 353 -10.38 28.03 1.90
N ASP A 354 -10.12 28.74 0.81
CA ASP A 354 -9.98 30.21 0.80
C ASP A 354 -11.24 30.95 1.26
N ASP A 355 -12.42 30.32 1.13
CA ASP A 355 -13.70 30.83 1.58
C ASP A 355 -13.98 30.56 3.07
N GLY A 356 -13.04 29.93 3.77
CA GLY A 356 -13.15 29.55 5.19
C GLY A 356 -13.91 28.24 5.45
N SER A 357 -14.42 27.57 4.41
CA SER A 357 -15.01 26.23 4.54
C SER A 357 -13.94 25.17 4.81
N VAL A 358 -14.34 24.04 5.39
CA VAL A 358 -13.45 22.92 5.71
C VAL A 358 -13.78 21.74 4.80
N SER A 359 -12.83 21.33 3.96
CA SER A 359 -12.99 20.18 3.05
C SER A 359 -12.66 18.85 3.72
N GLY A 360 -11.83 18.87 4.76
CA GLY A 360 -11.38 17.69 5.47
C GLY A 360 -10.28 18.02 6.47
N MET A 361 -9.51 17.01 6.86
CA MET A 361 -8.38 17.16 7.75
C MET A 361 -7.25 16.20 7.41
N ASP A 362 -6.02 16.67 7.60
CA ASP A 362 -4.83 15.83 7.61
C ASP A 362 -4.66 15.25 9.01
N ILE A 363 -4.48 13.93 9.08
CA ILE A 363 -4.18 13.17 10.28
C ILE A 363 -2.70 12.78 10.20
N TYR A 364 -1.92 13.21 11.17
CA TYR A 364 -0.51 12.85 11.29
C TYR A 364 -0.39 11.67 12.24
N VAL A 365 0.03 10.54 11.69
CA VAL A 365 0.30 9.32 12.44
C VAL A 365 1.80 9.18 12.58
N THR A 366 2.28 9.03 13.80
CA THR A 366 3.71 8.81 14.08
C THR A 366 3.93 7.44 14.66
N SER A 367 4.92 6.72 14.13
CA SER A 367 5.40 5.46 14.68
C SER A 367 6.89 5.56 14.98
N ALA A 368 7.31 5.13 16.16
CA ALA A 368 8.71 5.08 16.55
C ALA A 368 9.24 3.65 16.42
N LEU A 369 10.42 3.50 15.81
CA LEU A 369 11.15 2.25 15.70
C LEU A 369 12.49 2.42 16.40
N ALA A 370 12.82 1.50 17.29
CA ALA A 370 14.09 1.53 18.00
C ALA A 370 15.22 1.07 17.09
N LYS A 371 16.40 1.68 17.20
CA LYS A 371 17.57 1.25 16.45
C LYS A 371 18.01 -0.14 16.89
N GLY A 372 18.30 -0.99 15.90
CA GLY A 372 18.66 -2.39 16.09
C GLY A 372 17.78 -3.34 15.27
N ALA A 373 18.19 -4.60 15.24
CA ALA A 373 17.54 -5.68 14.50
C ALA A 373 17.05 -6.79 15.44
N THR A 374 16.06 -7.54 14.96
CA THR A 374 15.66 -8.81 15.58
C THR A 374 16.66 -9.91 15.28
N SER A 375 16.66 -10.96 16.10
CA SER A 375 17.48 -12.17 15.87
C SER A 375 17.18 -12.79 14.50
N ALA A 376 15.90 -12.88 14.14
CA ALA A 376 15.45 -13.33 12.83
C ALA A 376 16.02 -12.48 11.68
N TRP A 377 15.98 -11.15 11.79
CA TRP A 377 16.53 -10.29 10.74
C TRP A 377 18.03 -10.51 10.56
N ILE A 378 18.79 -10.61 11.66
CA ILE A 378 20.24 -10.83 11.61
C ILE A 378 20.56 -12.16 10.90
N VAL A 379 19.83 -13.22 11.24
CA VAL A 379 19.98 -14.55 10.62
C VAL A 379 19.57 -14.52 9.15
N ASP A 380 18.41 -13.94 8.82
CA ASP A 380 17.91 -13.80 7.44
C ASP A 380 18.90 -13.05 6.54
N GLN A 381 19.46 -11.93 7.01
CA GLN A 381 20.44 -11.16 6.26
C GLN A 381 21.76 -11.91 6.09
N ALA A 382 22.24 -12.59 7.13
CA ALA A 382 23.46 -13.39 7.03
C ALA A 382 23.30 -14.57 6.06
N ILE A 383 22.14 -15.22 6.03
CA ILE A 383 21.84 -16.27 5.05
C ILE A 383 21.91 -15.69 3.64
N LYS A 384 21.25 -14.56 3.39
CA LYS A 384 21.18 -13.93 2.05
C LYS A 384 22.52 -13.43 1.53
N SER A 385 23.38 -12.91 2.42
CA SER A 385 24.63 -12.27 2.04
C SER A 385 25.86 -13.19 2.10
N GLU A 386 25.90 -14.08 3.09
CA GLU A 386 27.09 -14.89 3.42
C GLU A 386 26.82 -16.40 3.43
N GLY A 387 25.55 -16.82 3.38
CA GLY A 387 25.11 -18.21 3.39
C GLY A 387 24.79 -18.77 4.77
N ILE A 388 24.24 -19.99 4.79
CA ILE A 388 23.71 -20.68 5.98
C ILE A 388 24.78 -20.85 7.08
N GLU A 389 25.98 -21.29 6.72
CA GLU A 389 27.07 -21.52 7.69
C GLU A 389 27.51 -20.22 8.40
N ALA A 390 27.57 -19.11 7.65
CA ALA A 390 27.92 -17.81 8.21
C ALA A 390 26.83 -17.29 9.15
N ALA A 391 25.57 -17.47 8.77
CA ALA A 391 24.43 -17.12 9.62
C ALA A 391 24.40 -17.90 10.94
N GLU A 392 24.63 -19.20 10.89
CA GLU A 392 24.72 -20.05 12.08
C GLU A 392 25.82 -19.56 13.03
N LYS A 393 27.01 -19.29 12.48
CA LYS A 393 28.14 -18.77 13.27
C LYS A 393 27.82 -17.42 13.90
N LYS A 394 27.24 -16.50 13.11
CA LYS A 394 26.88 -15.15 13.56
C LYS A 394 25.85 -15.19 14.68
N PHE A 395 24.83 -16.04 14.54
CA PHE A 395 23.83 -16.24 15.58
C PHE A 395 24.47 -16.77 16.88
N LYS A 396 25.28 -17.83 16.79
CA LYS A 396 25.94 -18.43 17.97
C LYS A 396 26.84 -17.43 18.69
N GLU A 397 27.60 -16.62 17.95
CA GLU A 397 28.44 -15.57 18.53
C GLU A 397 27.61 -14.55 19.32
N LEU A 398 26.50 -14.07 18.77
CA LEU A 398 25.63 -13.11 19.42
C LEU A 398 24.88 -13.73 20.62
N TRP A 399 24.46 -14.99 20.48
CA TRP A 399 23.79 -15.74 21.53
C TRP A 399 24.71 -15.99 22.74
N ASP A 400 25.93 -16.50 22.50
CA ASP A 400 26.91 -16.81 23.54
C ASP A 400 27.35 -15.55 24.30
N ASN A 401 27.45 -14.42 23.61
CA ASN A 401 27.79 -13.12 24.19
C ASN A 401 26.60 -12.40 24.85
N ARG A 402 25.40 -13.00 24.85
CA ARG A 402 24.15 -12.39 25.35
C ARG A 402 23.85 -11.03 24.71
N ALA A 403 24.16 -10.89 23.43
CA ALA A 403 23.88 -9.71 22.64
C ALA A 403 22.47 -9.74 22.00
N LEU A 404 21.74 -10.85 22.14
CA LEU A 404 20.38 -11.02 21.66
C LEU A 404 19.36 -10.92 22.80
N ASP A 405 18.16 -10.47 22.46
CA ASP A 405 17.04 -10.41 23.39
C ASP A 405 16.46 -11.81 23.62
N LEU A 406 16.69 -12.34 24.83
CA LEU A 406 16.25 -13.68 25.23
C LEU A 406 14.73 -13.85 25.20
N GLU A 407 13.97 -12.79 25.47
CA GLU A 407 12.51 -12.88 25.60
C GLU A 407 11.83 -13.18 24.26
N TYR A 408 12.38 -12.64 23.16
CA TYR A 408 11.73 -12.71 21.86
C TYR A 408 12.45 -13.56 20.81
N THR A 409 13.72 -13.91 21.05
CA THR A 409 14.52 -14.64 20.06
C THR A 409 13.90 -15.99 19.69
N GLU A 410 13.26 -16.69 20.63
CA GLU A 410 12.58 -17.96 20.34
C GLU A 410 11.49 -17.80 19.27
N GLY A 411 10.60 -16.83 19.47
CA GLY A 411 9.49 -16.56 18.56
C GLY A 411 9.93 -15.99 17.22
N ASP A 412 10.93 -15.11 17.23
CA ASP A 412 11.54 -14.55 16.01
C ASP A 412 12.08 -15.66 15.10
N LEU A 413 12.91 -16.55 15.64
CA LEU A 413 13.48 -17.66 14.88
C LEU A 413 12.40 -18.61 14.40
N ASN A 414 11.37 -18.87 15.22
CA ASN A 414 10.25 -19.73 14.81
C ASN A 414 9.52 -19.16 13.58
N ASN A 415 9.22 -17.86 13.62
CA ASN A 415 8.59 -17.16 12.50
C ASN A 415 9.46 -17.16 11.25
N LEU A 416 10.78 -17.00 11.39
CA LEU A 416 11.72 -17.08 10.27
C LEU A 416 11.77 -18.49 9.66
N GLY A 417 11.78 -19.54 10.50
CA GLY A 417 11.74 -20.93 10.04
C GLY A 417 10.46 -21.21 9.22
N HIS A 418 9.31 -20.77 9.71
CA HIS A 418 8.04 -20.92 8.98
C HIS A 418 7.99 -20.08 7.69
N LYS A 419 8.57 -18.88 7.69
CA LYS A 419 8.74 -18.08 6.46
C LYS A 419 9.52 -18.87 5.42
N TYR A 420 10.66 -19.48 5.78
CA TYR A 420 11.44 -20.27 4.84
C TYR A 420 10.74 -21.55 4.37
N LEU A 421 9.97 -22.21 5.24
CA LEU A 421 9.10 -23.32 4.80
C LEU A 421 8.08 -22.87 3.75
N GLY A 422 7.48 -21.68 3.94
CA GLY A 422 6.53 -21.10 2.97
C GLY A 422 7.19 -20.68 1.65
N GLU A 423 8.48 -20.33 1.69
CA GLU A 423 9.30 -20.02 0.50
C GLU A 423 9.93 -21.27 -0.14
N GLU A 424 9.59 -22.48 0.31
CA GLU A 424 10.18 -23.77 -0.13
C GLU A 424 11.72 -23.87 0.06
N LYS A 425 12.28 -23.04 0.93
CA LYS A 425 13.70 -23.00 1.31
C LYS A 425 13.98 -23.94 2.46
N MET A 426 13.96 -25.23 2.15
CA MET A 426 14.00 -26.30 3.15
C MET A 426 15.29 -26.32 3.98
N GLU A 427 16.46 -26.12 3.35
CA GLU A 427 17.74 -26.15 4.05
C GLU A 427 17.88 -25.00 5.06
N GLU A 428 17.44 -23.81 4.68
CA GLU A 428 17.40 -22.63 5.53
C GLU A 428 16.42 -22.80 6.69
N ALA A 429 15.22 -23.33 6.41
CA ALA A 429 14.22 -23.60 7.44
C ALA A 429 14.74 -24.58 8.50
N LEU A 430 15.29 -25.73 8.07
CA LEU A 430 15.85 -26.73 8.97
C LEU A 430 16.98 -26.15 9.83
N MET A 431 17.87 -25.34 9.24
CA MET A 431 18.94 -24.69 10.01
C MET A 431 18.37 -23.74 11.07
N VAL A 432 17.40 -22.89 10.72
CA VAL A 432 16.80 -21.91 11.64
C VAL A 432 16.06 -22.61 12.80
N PHE A 433 15.27 -23.65 12.51
CA PHE A 433 14.59 -24.41 13.57
C PHE A 433 15.58 -25.13 14.49
N LYS A 434 16.65 -25.68 13.93
CA LYS A 434 17.72 -26.29 14.73
C LYS A 434 18.42 -25.28 15.63
N LEU A 435 18.73 -24.08 15.13
CA LEU A 435 19.24 -22.99 15.97
C LEU A 435 18.31 -22.67 17.13
N ASN A 436 16.99 -22.69 16.87
CA ASN A 436 15.99 -22.42 17.90
C ASN A 436 15.95 -23.52 18.98
N VAL A 437 16.03 -24.79 18.57
CA VAL A 437 16.15 -25.93 19.49
C VAL A 437 17.42 -25.84 20.35
N ASP A 438 18.55 -25.52 19.73
CA ASP A 438 19.84 -25.38 20.42
C ASP A 438 19.82 -24.22 21.45
N ALA A 439 19.17 -23.10 21.10
CA ALA A 439 19.05 -21.93 21.95
C ALA A 439 18.01 -22.10 23.08
N PHE A 440 16.89 -22.78 22.80
CA PHE A 440 15.76 -22.92 23.72
C PHE A 440 15.38 -24.39 23.97
N PRO A 441 16.29 -25.21 24.53
CA PRO A 441 16.09 -26.65 24.66
C PRO A 441 14.98 -27.06 25.65
N GLN A 442 14.34 -26.11 26.31
CA GLN A 442 13.22 -26.32 27.26
C GLN A 442 11.87 -25.83 26.71
N SER A 443 11.84 -25.23 25.52
CA SER A 443 10.58 -24.87 24.87
C SER A 443 10.05 -26.08 24.11
N TRP A 444 8.80 -26.47 24.34
CA TRP A 444 8.17 -27.55 23.57
C TRP A 444 7.89 -27.12 22.12
N ASN A 445 7.64 -25.82 21.91
CA ASN A 445 7.23 -25.25 20.62
C ASN A 445 8.35 -25.33 19.57
N VAL A 446 9.61 -25.19 20.00
CA VAL A 446 10.75 -25.28 19.07
C VAL A 446 10.96 -26.70 18.55
N TYR A 447 10.73 -27.73 19.37
CA TYR A 447 10.77 -29.11 18.93
C TYR A 447 9.58 -29.46 18.04
N ASP A 448 8.39 -28.95 18.33
CA ASP A 448 7.21 -29.13 17.49
C ASP A 448 7.45 -28.58 16.08
N SER A 449 7.88 -27.31 16.01
CA SER A 449 8.12 -26.62 14.74
C SER A 449 9.31 -27.23 13.96
N TYR A 450 10.35 -27.72 14.64
CA TYR A 450 11.43 -28.45 13.98
C TYR A 450 10.97 -29.82 13.47
N GLY A 451 10.10 -30.51 14.22
CA GLY A 451 9.43 -31.74 13.79
C GLY A 451 8.67 -31.56 12.48
N ASP A 452 7.90 -30.48 12.35
CA ASP A 452 7.16 -30.14 11.11
C ASP A 452 8.09 -29.97 9.92
N ALA A 453 9.21 -29.27 10.11
CA ALA A 453 10.18 -29.05 9.05
C ALA A 453 10.84 -30.37 8.62
N LEU A 454 11.22 -31.22 9.57
CA LEU A 454 11.82 -32.54 9.32
C LEU A 454 10.85 -33.50 8.63
N MET A 455 9.58 -33.51 9.05
CA MET A 455 8.55 -34.31 8.38
C MET A 455 8.37 -33.85 6.94
N LYS A 456 8.34 -32.54 6.68
CA LYS A 456 8.25 -32.00 5.33
C LYS A 456 9.50 -32.25 4.47
N SER A 457 10.69 -32.34 5.07
CA SER A 457 11.92 -32.73 4.35
C SER A 457 12.01 -34.22 4.06
N GLY A 458 11.16 -35.03 4.69
CA GLY A 458 11.15 -36.50 4.61
C GLY A 458 12.03 -37.19 5.66
N ASP A 459 12.61 -36.44 6.59
CA ASP A 459 13.43 -36.95 7.70
C ASP A 459 12.55 -37.42 8.87
N ASN A 460 11.60 -38.33 8.57
CA ASN A 460 10.55 -38.76 9.49
C ASN A 460 11.08 -39.36 10.81
N ASP A 461 12.25 -40.00 10.80
CA ASP A 461 12.86 -40.56 12.00
C ASP A 461 13.27 -39.46 13.00
N GLU A 462 13.84 -38.35 12.52
CA GLU A 462 14.19 -37.21 13.35
C GLU A 462 12.95 -36.38 13.72
N ALA A 463 11.95 -36.30 12.84
CA ALA A 463 10.66 -35.67 13.15
C ALA A 463 9.99 -36.34 14.36
N ILE A 464 9.94 -37.68 14.38
CA ILE A 464 9.41 -38.47 15.50
C ILE A 464 10.13 -38.14 16.81
N ILE A 465 11.47 -38.05 16.80
CA ILE A 465 12.26 -37.71 18.00
C ILE A 465 11.87 -36.32 18.52
N ASN A 466 11.70 -35.35 17.62
CA ASN A 466 11.35 -33.98 17.98
C ASN A 466 9.91 -33.86 18.51
N TYR A 467 8.92 -34.50 17.87
CA TYR A 467 7.55 -34.52 18.40
C TYR A 467 7.48 -35.21 19.77
N GLN A 468 8.19 -36.33 19.96
CA GLN A 468 8.29 -36.97 21.28
C GLN A 468 8.87 -36.02 22.33
N LYS A 469 9.91 -35.26 21.96
CA LYS A 469 10.51 -34.28 22.88
C LYS A 469 9.56 -33.11 23.20
N SER A 470 8.81 -32.65 22.21
CA SER A 470 7.77 -31.63 22.40
C SER A 470 6.71 -32.10 23.41
N ILE A 471 6.20 -33.33 23.26
CA ILE A 471 5.21 -33.95 24.17
C ILE A 471 5.80 -34.18 25.57
N GLU A 472 7.07 -34.56 25.67
CA GLU A 472 7.76 -34.70 26.97
C GLU A 472 7.77 -33.38 27.75
N LEU A 473 8.02 -32.26 27.05
CA LEU A 473 8.07 -30.92 27.64
C LEU A 473 6.67 -30.33 27.87
N ASN A 474 5.71 -30.64 26.99
CA ASN A 474 4.31 -30.25 27.11
C ASN A 474 3.38 -31.41 26.74
N PRO A 475 2.91 -32.17 27.73
CA PRO A 475 1.99 -33.29 27.52
C PRO A 475 0.63 -32.91 26.91
N ASP A 476 0.28 -31.61 26.87
CA ASP A 476 -0.96 -31.10 26.29
C ASP A 476 -0.77 -30.59 24.84
N ASN A 477 0.41 -30.77 24.23
CA ASN A 477 0.62 -30.48 22.82
C ASN A 477 -0.09 -31.52 21.94
N GLU A 478 -1.36 -31.28 21.60
CA GLU A 478 -2.16 -32.16 20.74
C GLU A 478 -1.63 -32.21 19.30
N HIS A 479 -1.07 -31.11 18.79
CA HIS A 479 -0.50 -31.07 17.43
C HIS A 479 0.65 -32.08 17.27
N ALA A 480 1.62 -32.06 18.19
CA ALA A 480 2.72 -33.03 18.15
C ALA A 480 2.25 -34.48 18.32
N LYS A 481 1.15 -34.73 19.06
CA LYS A 481 0.57 -36.08 19.19
C LYS A 481 -0.05 -36.55 17.88
N GLU A 482 -0.79 -35.68 17.20
CA GLU A 482 -1.41 -35.96 15.90
C GLU A 482 -0.35 -36.28 14.85
N MET A 483 0.68 -35.44 14.72
CA MET A 483 1.78 -35.66 13.77
C MET A 483 2.58 -36.94 14.08
N LEU A 484 2.79 -37.24 15.37
CA LEU A 484 3.45 -38.47 15.78
C LEU A 484 2.61 -39.72 15.44
N GLU A 485 1.28 -39.67 15.62
CA GLU A 485 0.38 -40.77 15.25
C GLU A 485 0.40 -41.01 13.73
N GLU A 486 0.35 -39.93 12.94
CA GLU A 486 0.45 -39.97 11.47
C GLU A 486 1.74 -40.68 11.03
N LEU A 487 2.89 -40.21 11.49
CA LEU A 487 4.21 -40.77 11.12
C LEU A 487 4.40 -42.24 11.53
N LEU A 488 3.81 -42.65 12.65
CA LEU A 488 3.86 -44.04 13.11
C LEU A 488 2.91 -44.95 12.33
N SER A 489 1.82 -44.42 11.80
CA SER A 489 0.85 -45.17 11.00
C SER A 489 1.33 -45.46 9.57
N GLU A 490 2.23 -44.63 9.05
CA GLU A 490 2.76 -44.75 7.68
C GLU A 490 3.94 -45.71 7.53
N LYS A 491 4.57 -46.16 8.63
CA LYS A 491 5.64 -47.17 8.56
C LYS A 491 5.04 -48.56 8.28
N PRO A 492 5.37 -49.22 7.15
CA PRO A 492 5.04 -50.63 6.96
C PRO A 492 5.84 -51.48 7.97
N GLU A 493 5.17 -52.46 8.59
CA GLU A 493 5.77 -53.45 9.52
C GLU A 493 7.05 -54.12 8.99
#